data_AF-A0A7S2I4A7-F1
#
_entry.id   AF-A0A7S2I4A7-F1
#
_cell.length_a   1.000
_cell.length_b   1.000
_cell.length_c   1.000
_cell.angle_alpha   90.00
_cell.angle_beta   90.00
_cell.angle_gamma   90.00
#
_symmetry.space_group_name_H-M   'P 1'
#
loop_
_entity.id
_entity.type
_entity.pdbx_description
1 polymer ?
#
loop_
_entity_poly.entity_id
_entity_poly.type
_entity_poly.pdbx_seq_one_letter_code
_entity_poly.pdbx_strand_id
1 'polypeptide(L)'
;ETLEPPEEQYSYFPDNKFLGALMETTDFCPTYSIDPISCREITTATSSGKLPTFPNIPLLQQRQIESTGPNGRCFNTNSVRPICLNAKCVEELHAIQIFIGEGDSSVQTFVCEEDGEFITIPGTDLEVECPRLADMCPDLICPANCAGHGKCDFSLRNPECRCFLESDKTPGCYNSFKTVAPKVAWDEYVVRSSGGSRMFG
;
A
#
# COMPACT_ATOMS: atom_id res chain seq x y z
N GLU A 1 -25.88 7.83 21.51
CA GLU A 1 -25.05 8.98 21.90
C GLU A 1 -25.23 10.09 20.89
N THR A 2 -25.26 11.34 21.31
CA THR A 2 -25.12 12.50 20.42
C THR A 2 -23.64 12.65 20.10
N LEU A 3 -23.24 12.41 18.85
CA LEU A 3 -21.88 12.64 18.38
C LEU A 3 -21.63 14.14 18.36
N GLU A 4 -20.69 14.61 19.17
CA GLU A 4 -20.20 15.97 19.08
C GLU A 4 -19.45 16.14 17.75
N PRO A 5 -19.66 17.24 17.01
CA PRO A 5 -18.94 17.47 15.77
C PRO A 5 -17.44 17.63 16.05
N PRO A 6 -16.56 17.21 15.12
CA PRO A 6 -15.14 17.49 15.23
C PRO A 6 -14.88 19.00 15.36
N GLU A 7 -13.77 19.37 16.00
CA GLU A 7 -13.35 20.77 16.10
C GLU A 7 -13.21 21.40 14.71
N GLU A 8 -13.35 22.72 14.60
CA GLU A 8 -13.38 23.43 13.31
C GLU A 8 -12.14 23.15 12.45
N GLN A 9 -10.97 22.97 13.07
CA GLN A 9 -9.72 22.62 12.40
C GLN A 9 -9.70 21.21 11.76
N TYR A 10 -10.64 20.35 12.14
CA TYR A 10 -10.83 19.00 11.62
C TYR A 10 -12.14 18.87 10.80
N SER A 11 -12.71 20.00 10.36
CA SER A 11 -13.90 20.02 9.54
C SER A 11 -13.54 20.05 8.05
N TYR A 12 -13.73 18.91 7.37
CA TYR A 12 -13.40 18.75 5.95
C TYR A 12 -14.58 19.04 4.99
N PHE A 13 -15.79 19.14 5.52
CA PHE A 13 -17.02 19.29 4.73
C PHE A 13 -17.66 20.65 5.00
N PRO A 14 -17.49 21.64 4.11
CA PRO A 14 -17.92 23.02 4.36
C PRO A 14 -19.43 23.15 4.56
N ASP A 15 -20.20 22.29 3.88
CA ASP A 15 -21.66 22.30 3.94
C ASP A 15 -22.24 21.55 5.15
N ASN A 16 -21.42 20.74 5.85
CA ASN A 16 -21.88 19.98 7.00
C ASN A 16 -20.73 19.59 7.95
N LYS A 17 -20.58 20.37 9.02
CA LYS A 17 -19.58 20.15 10.08
C LYS A 17 -19.76 18.86 10.90
N PHE A 18 -20.87 18.14 10.74
CA PHE A 18 -21.10 16.85 11.38
C PHE A 18 -20.65 15.67 10.51
N LEU A 19 -20.13 15.93 9.30
CA LEU A 19 -19.50 14.93 8.47
C LEU A 19 -17.99 14.89 8.75
N GLY A 20 -17.45 13.69 8.86
CA GLY A 20 -16.05 13.40 9.13
C GLY A 20 -15.84 11.89 9.27
N ALA A 21 -14.61 11.43 9.18
CA ALA A 21 -14.30 10.05 9.59
C ALA A 21 -14.39 9.94 11.11
N LEU A 22 -14.59 8.72 11.62
CA LEU A 22 -14.61 8.45 13.06
C LEU A 22 -13.20 8.27 13.66
N MET A 23 -12.15 8.36 12.84
CA MET A 23 -10.78 8.06 13.22
C MET A 23 -10.02 9.32 13.64
N GLU A 24 -9.78 9.46 14.94
CA GLU A 24 -8.98 10.57 15.51
C GLU A 24 -7.51 10.50 15.06
N THR A 25 -6.97 9.28 14.86
CA THR A 25 -5.57 9.08 14.45
C THR A 25 -5.27 9.56 13.03
N THR A 26 -6.30 9.84 12.25
CA THR A 26 -6.20 10.45 10.92
C THR A 26 -6.79 11.85 10.93
N ASP A 27 -6.84 12.51 12.09
CA ASP A 27 -7.39 13.85 12.26
C ASP A 27 -8.82 13.98 11.69
N PHE A 28 -9.63 12.92 11.78
CA PHE A 28 -10.98 12.82 11.20
C PHE A 28 -11.04 12.95 9.66
N CYS A 29 -9.90 12.86 8.97
CA CYS A 29 -9.83 12.88 7.50
C CYS A 29 -10.72 11.77 6.92
N PRO A 30 -11.56 12.07 5.92
CA PRO A 30 -12.37 11.06 5.26
C PRO A 30 -11.47 10.02 4.56
N THR A 31 -11.57 8.77 4.99
CA THR A 31 -10.87 7.63 4.41
C THR A 31 -11.85 6.64 3.78
N TYR A 32 -11.35 5.75 2.92
CA TYR A 32 -12.17 4.74 2.24
C TYR A 32 -12.81 3.71 3.18
N SER A 33 -12.21 3.44 4.34
CA SER A 33 -12.77 2.52 5.32
C SER A 33 -12.48 2.97 6.75
N ILE A 34 -13.48 2.80 7.60
CA ILE A 34 -13.35 2.99 9.06
C ILE A 34 -12.66 1.76 9.66
N ASP A 35 -13.02 0.57 9.17
CA ASP A 35 -12.43 -0.69 9.59
C ASP A 35 -11.37 -1.17 8.58
N PRO A 36 -10.17 -1.56 9.03
CA PRO A 36 -9.19 -2.18 8.15
C PRO A 36 -9.65 -3.59 7.76
N ILE A 37 -9.83 -3.82 6.46
CA ILE A 37 -10.15 -5.15 5.92
C ILE A 37 -8.87 -5.80 5.39
N SER A 38 -8.58 -7.01 5.88
CA SER A 38 -7.44 -7.80 5.41
C SER A 38 -7.83 -8.70 4.25
N CYS A 39 -7.16 -8.55 3.09
CA CYS A 39 -7.27 -9.52 2.00
C CYS A 39 -6.56 -10.85 2.29
N ARG A 40 -5.82 -10.96 3.41
CA ARG A 40 -5.22 -12.24 3.82
C ARG A 40 -6.24 -13.19 4.41
N GLU A 41 -7.13 -12.63 5.22
CA GLU A 41 -8.14 -13.36 5.96
C GLU A 41 -9.42 -12.51 5.90
N ILE A 42 -10.22 -12.71 4.86
CA ILE A 42 -11.61 -12.25 4.90
C ILE A 42 -12.32 -13.21 5.83
N THR A 43 -12.20 -12.96 7.13
CA THR A 43 -13.07 -13.61 8.09
C THR A 43 -14.48 -13.14 7.75
N THR A 44 -15.41 -14.08 7.62
CA THR A 44 -16.86 -13.79 7.59
C THR A 44 -17.35 -13.20 8.93
N ALA A 45 -16.44 -12.70 9.77
CA ALA A 45 -16.60 -12.39 11.18
C ALA A 45 -16.11 -10.98 11.53
N THR A 46 -16.18 -10.02 10.59
CA THR A 46 -16.49 -8.66 11.02
C THR A 46 -17.90 -8.67 11.62
N SER A 47 -18.18 -7.81 12.59
CA SER A 47 -19.43 -7.75 13.37
C SER A 47 -20.72 -7.62 12.53
N SER A 48 -20.61 -7.44 11.21
CA SER A 48 -21.68 -7.35 10.22
C SER A 48 -21.74 -8.52 9.23
N GLY A 49 -20.82 -9.50 9.29
CA GLY A 49 -20.95 -10.85 8.71
C GLY A 49 -21.18 -10.98 7.20
N LYS A 50 -21.16 -9.88 6.45
CA LYS A 50 -21.39 -9.85 5.01
C LYS A 50 -20.23 -9.13 4.33
N LEU A 51 -19.56 -9.85 3.43
CA LEU A 51 -18.84 -9.22 2.33
C LEU A 51 -19.79 -8.19 1.69
N PRO A 52 -19.36 -6.92 1.50
CA PRO A 52 -20.20 -5.96 0.81
C PRO A 52 -20.49 -6.51 -0.58
N THR A 53 -21.78 -6.66 -0.89
CA THR A 53 -22.23 -7.27 -2.14
C THR A 53 -22.16 -6.27 -3.26
N PHE A 54 -21.72 -6.71 -4.44
CA PHE A 54 -21.87 -5.90 -5.64
C PHE A 54 -23.35 -5.83 -6.03
N PRO A 55 -23.90 -4.65 -6.35
CA PRO A 55 -25.31 -4.53 -6.71
C PRO A 55 -25.67 -5.32 -7.98
N ASN A 56 -24.69 -5.56 -8.86
CA ASN A 56 -24.89 -6.17 -10.18
C ASN A 56 -24.13 -7.50 -10.39
N ILE A 57 -23.49 -8.06 -9.36
CA ILE A 57 -22.77 -9.34 -9.47
C ILE A 57 -23.40 -10.32 -8.48
N PRO A 58 -23.93 -11.48 -8.94
CA PRO A 58 -24.44 -12.51 -8.04
C PRO A 58 -23.40 -12.91 -7.00
N LEU A 59 -23.85 -13.13 -5.75
CA LEU A 59 -22.97 -13.53 -4.64
C LEU A 59 -22.08 -14.76 -4.94
N LEU A 60 -22.58 -15.72 -5.73
CA LEU A 60 -21.80 -16.89 -6.13
C LEU A 60 -20.66 -16.49 -7.09
N GLN A 61 -20.93 -15.60 -8.04
CA GLN A 61 -19.93 -15.10 -8.96
C GLN A 61 -18.91 -14.20 -8.24
N GLN A 62 -19.36 -13.40 -7.27
CA GLN A 62 -18.47 -12.61 -6.43
C GLN A 62 -17.49 -13.49 -5.64
N ARG A 63 -17.94 -14.63 -5.10
CA ARG A 63 -17.06 -15.60 -4.40
C ARG A 63 -16.04 -16.27 -5.32
N GLN A 64 -16.35 -16.38 -6.61
CA GLN A 64 -15.43 -16.93 -7.60
C GLN A 64 -14.38 -15.90 -8.05
N ILE A 65 -14.67 -14.61 -7.91
CA ILE A 65 -13.77 -13.53 -8.30
C ILE A 65 -12.83 -13.15 -7.15
N GLU A 66 -13.39 -12.87 -5.97
CA GLU A 66 -12.60 -12.47 -4.81
C GLU A 66 -11.83 -13.66 -4.24
N SER A 67 -10.55 -13.45 -3.95
CA SER A 67 -9.69 -14.47 -3.40
C SER A 67 -8.94 -13.96 -2.16
N THR A 68 -8.73 -14.87 -1.22
CA THR A 68 -8.02 -14.61 0.04
C THR A 68 -6.79 -15.48 0.14
N GLY A 69 -5.76 -14.96 0.79
CA GLY A 69 -4.56 -15.73 1.06
C GLY A 69 -3.36 -14.86 1.40
N PRO A 70 -2.18 -15.46 1.64
CA PRO A 70 -0.96 -14.70 1.96
C PRO A 70 -0.59 -13.67 0.88
N ASN A 71 -0.98 -13.94 -0.36
CA ASN A 71 -0.77 -13.09 -1.53
C ASN A 71 -1.99 -12.23 -1.89
N GLY A 72 -3.02 -12.22 -1.03
CA GLY A 72 -4.20 -11.38 -1.20
C GLY A 72 -3.82 -9.91 -1.09
N ARG A 73 -4.25 -9.11 -2.06
CA ARG A 73 -4.07 -7.66 -2.14
C ARG A 73 -5.38 -7.00 -2.53
N CYS A 74 -5.50 -5.73 -2.18
CA CYS A 74 -6.65 -4.91 -2.51
C CYS A 74 -6.45 -4.27 -3.88
N PHE A 75 -7.47 -4.37 -4.74
CA PHE A 75 -7.47 -3.78 -6.07
C PHE A 75 -8.67 -2.87 -6.24
N ASN A 76 -8.45 -1.69 -6.80
CA ASN A 76 -9.52 -0.79 -7.19
C ASN A 76 -10.33 -1.41 -8.32
N THR A 77 -11.61 -1.06 -8.37
CA THR A 77 -12.50 -1.49 -9.46
C THR A 77 -13.32 -0.32 -9.98
N ASN A 78 -13.94 -0.50 -11.13
CA ASN A 78 -14.96 0.42 -11.66
C ASN A 78 -16.31 0.35 -10.90
N SER A 79 -16.36 -0.34 -9.75
CA SER A 79 -17.56 -0.54 -8.94
C SER A 79 -17.54 0.25 -7.63
N VAL A 80 -18.55 0.01 -6.79
CA VAL A 80 -18.76 0.73 -5.52
C VAL A 80 -17.67 0.48 -4.47
N ARG A 81 -16.84 -0.55 -4.64
CA ARG A 81 -15.76 -0.87 -3.71
C ARG A 81 -14.60 -1.62 -4.37
N PRO A 82 -13.40 -1.57 -3.78
CA PRO A 82 -12.30 -2.44 -4.18
C PRO A 82 -12.57 -3.91 -3.83
N ILE A 83 -11.81 -4.81 -4.44
CA ILE A 83 -11.87 -6.26 -4.23
C ILE A 83 -10.52 -6.84 -3.77
N CYS A 84 -10.57 -8.00 -3.13
CA CYS A 84 -9.37 -8.76 -2.80
C CYS A 84 -9.07 -9.78 -3.90
N LEU A 85 -7.86 -9.72 -4.46
CA LEU A 85 -7.34 -10.71 -5.41
C LEU A 85 -5.95 -11.18 -4.98
N ASN A 86 -5.60 -12.42 -5.29
CA ASN A 86 -4.24 -12.90 -5.15
C ASN A 86 -3.38 -12.32 -6.28
N ALA A 87 -2.20 -11.84 -5.92
CA ALA A 87 -1.24 -11.34 -6.89
C ALA A 87 0.20 -11.68 -6.50
N LYS A 88 1.09 -11.72 -7.49
CA LYS A 88 2.53 -11.87 -7.29
C LYS A 88 3.31 -10.91 -8.18
N CYS A 89 4.46 -10.49 -7.69
CA CYS A 89 5.45 -9.76 -8.46
C CYS A 89 6.23 -10.74 -9.34
N VAL A 90 6.35 -10.46 -10.63
CA VAL A 90 7.12 -11.28 -11.59
C VAL A 90 8.37 -10.50 -12.00
N GLU A 91 9.51 -10.88 -11.42
CA GLU A 91 10.80 -10.21 -11.62
C GLU A 91 11.21 -10.14 -13.09
N GLU A 92 11.02 -11.24 -13.83
CA GLU A 92 11.43 -11.35 -15.23
C GLU A 92 10.63 -10.41 -16.14
N LEU A 93 9.38 -10.15 -15.78
CA LEU A 93 8.48 -9.27 -16.55
C LEU A 93 8.47 -7.83 -16.04
N HIS A 94 9.04 -7.57 -14.85
CA HIS A 94 8.85 -6.30 -14.13
C HIS A 94 7.36 -5.93 -14.07
N ALA A 95 6.52 -6.88 -13.65
CA ALA A 95 5.07 -6.74 -13.73
C ALA A 95 4.37 -7.40 -12.54
N ILE A 96 3.11 -7.02 -12.34
CA ILE A 96 2.21 -7.63 -11.37
C ILE A 96 1.38 -8.69 -12.08
N GLN A 97 1.38 -9.91 -11.58
CA GLN A 97 0.51 -10.98 -12.07
C GLN A 97 -0.65 -11.18 -11.09
N ILE A 98 -1.89 -11.08 -11.59
CA ILE A 98 -3.14 -11.20 -10.85
C ILE A 98 -3.79 -12.56 -11.15
N PHE A 99 -4.33 -13.20 -10.12
CA PHE A 99 -5.04 -14.49 -10.21
C PHE A 99 -6.51 -14.31 -9.84
N ILE A 100 -7.40 -14.69 -10.75
CA ILE A 100 -8.86 -14.55 -10.60
C ILE A 100 -9.52 -15.92 -10.82
N GLY A 101 -10.32 -16.39 -9.87
CA GLY A 101 -10.91 -17.73 -9.90
C GLY A 101 -10.61 -18.53 -8.64
N GLU A 102 -11.28 -19.68 -8.49
CA GLU A 102 -11.10 -20.59 -7.35
C GLU A 102 -10.65 -21.98 -7.83
N GLY A 103 -9.60 -22.53 -7.21
CA GLY A 103 -9.05 -23.86 -7.50
C GLY A 103 -8.28 -23.97 -8.82
N ASP A 104 -7.41 -24.98 -8.93
CA ASP A 104 -6.37 -25.08 -9.96
C ASP A 104 -6.87 -25.10 -11.43
N SER A 105 -8.13 -25.48 -11.66
CA SER A 105 -8.67 -25.65 -13.02
C SER A 105 -9.48 -24.45 -13.55
N SER A 106 -9.70 -23.40 -12.74
CA SER A 106 -10.49 -22.22 -13.16
C SER A 106 -9.79 -20.87 -12.93
N VAL A 107 -8.53 -20.87 -12.45
CA VAL A 107 -7.76 -19.65 -12.25
C VAL A 107 -7.37 -19.04 -13.59
N GLN A 108 -7.86 -17.83 -13.84
CA GLN A 108 -7.40 -16.96 -14.90
C GLN A 108 -6.26 -16.10 -14.38
N THR A 109 -5.26 -15.91 -15.23
CA THR A 109 -4.04 -15.17 -14.91
C THR A 109 -3.93 -13.96 -15.82
N PHE A 110 -3.77 -12.79 -15.23
CA PHE A 110 -3.58 -11.52 -15.94
C PHE A 110 -2.26 -10.89 -15.52
N VAL A 111 -1.63 -10.15 -16.42
CA VAL A 111 -0.40 -9.41 -16.14
C VAL A 111 -0.70 -7.95 -16.34
N CYS A 112 -0.42 -7.13 -15.33
CA CYS A 112 -0.45 -5.67 -15.43
C CYS A 112 0.83 -5.21 -16.10
N GLU A 113 0.73 -4.73 -17.34
CA GLU A 113 1.88 -4.24 -18.10
C GLU A 113 2.18 -2.76 -17.80
N GLU A 114 1.15 -2.02 -17.38
CA GLU A 114 1.22 -0.59 -17.09
C GLU A 114 0.49 -0.21 -15.79
N ASP A 115 1.00 0.84 -15.14
CA ASP A 115 0.37 1.43 -13.96
C ASP A 115 -1.00 2.03 -14.34
N GLY A 116 -2.07 1.63 -13.64
CA GLY A 116 -3.42 2.13 -13.86
C GLY A 116 -4.16 1.51 -15.06
N GLU A 117 -3.61 0.49 -15.69
CA GLU A 117 -4.30 -0.30 -16.72
C GLU A 117 -5.59 -0.92 -16.17
N PHE A 118 -6.67 -0.98 -16.95
CA PHE A 118 -7.91 -1.66 -16.55
C PHE A 118 -8.03 -3.03 -17.21
N ILE A 119 -8.27 -4.05 -16.40
CA ILE A 119 -8.50 -5.43 -16.85
C ILE A 119 -9.96 -5.79 -16.61
N THR A 120 -10.70 -6.12 -17.67
CA THR A 120 -12.06 -6.64 -17.56
C THR A 120 -12.06 -8.11 -17.14
N ILE A 121 -12.79 -8.44 -16.06
CA ILE A 121 -12.94 -9.81 -15.59
C ILE A 121 -13.88 -10.58 -16.53
N PRO A 122 -13.42 -11.68 -17.15
CA PRO A 122 -14.23 -12.40 -18.13
C PRO A 122 -15.54 -12.92 -17.55
N GLY A 123 -16.64 -12.69 -18.28
CA GLY A 123 -18.00 -13.05 -17.84
C GLY A 123 -18.64 -12.03 -16.90
N THR A 124 -18.05 -10.84 -16.74
CA THR A 124 -18.61 -9.71 -15.99
C THR A 124 -18.31 -8.38 -16.68
N ASP A 125 -18.96 -7.31 -16.22
CA ASP A 125 -18.63 -5.92 -16.56
C ASP A 125 -17.69 -5.27 -15.52
N LEU A 126 -17.13 -6.08 -14.61
CA LEU A 126 -16.23 -5.60 -13.55
C LEU A 126 -14.83 -5.41 -14.13
N GLU A 127 -14.30 -4.21 -13.96
CA GLU A 127 -12.92 -3.90 -14.33
C GLU A 127 -12.08 -3.69 -13.09
N VAL A 128 -10.87 -4.22 -13.13
CA VAL A 128 -9.86 -4.11 -12.08
C VAL A 128 -8.78 -3.16 -12.56
N GLU A 129 -8.49 -2.14 -11.76
CA GLU A 129 -7.37 -1.23 -12.02
C GLU A 129 -6.07 -1.86 -11.52
N CYS A 130 -5.10 -1.99 -12.42
CA CYS A 130 -3.74 -2.39 -12.12
C CYS A 130 -3.08 -1.34 -11.22
N PRO A 131 -2.63 -1.73 -10.02
CA PRO A 131 -1.98 -0.81 -9.12
C PRO A 131 -0.58 -0.46 -9.65
N ARG A 132 -0.01 0.61 -9.12
CA ARG A 132 1.36 0.98 -9.48
C ARG A 132 2.34 -0.11 -9.05
N LEU A 133 3.27 -0.46 -9.93
CA LEU A 133 4.30 -1.46 -9.62
C LEU A 133 5.09 -1.08 -8.36
N ALA A 134 5.34 0.21 -8.13
CA ALA A 134 6.02 0.71 -6.94
C ALA A 134 5.26 0.50 -5.63
N ASP A 135 3.92 0.52 -5.67
CA ASP A 135 3.09 0.38 -4.48
C ASP A 135 2.93 -1.11 -4.09
N MET A 136 2.80 -1.99 -5.09
CA MET A 136 2.57 -3.42 -4.85
C MET A 136 3.86 -4.25 -4.79
N CYS A 137 4.89 -3.85 -5.56
CA CYS A 137 6.16 -4.56 -5.73
C CYS A 137 7.35 -3.60 -5.57
N PRO A 138 7.52 -2.95 -4.40
CA PRO A 138 8.56 -1.93 -4.20
C PRO A 138 9.98 -2.46 -4.43
N ASP A 139 10.20 -3.76 -4.15
CA ASP A 139 11.48 -4.43 -4.36
C ASP A 139 11.85 -4.59 -5.84
N LEU A 140 10.88 -4.53 -6.77
CA LEU A 140 11.15 -4.58 -8.22
C LEU A 140 11.56 -3.23 -8.80
N ILE A 141 11.21 -2.13 -8.13
CA ILE A 141 11.45 -0.78 -8.64
C ILE A 141 12.81 -0.27 -8.16
N CYS A 142 12.99 -0.15 -6.85
CA CYS A 142 14.23 0.35 -6.27
C CYS A 142 14.50 -0.41 -4.99
N PRO A 143 15.19 -1.56 -5.10
CA PRO A 143 15.43 -2.46 -3.98
C PRO A 143 15.95 -1.73 -2.75
N ALA A 144 15.29 -1.95 -1.60
CA ALA A 144 15.61 -1.30 -0.33
C ALA A 144 15.68 0.25 -0.40
N ASN A 145 14.94 0.89 -1.31
CA ASN A 145 15.01 2.33 -1.60
C ASN A 145 16.45 2.80 -1.90
N CYS A 146 17.16 2.05 -2.75
CA CYS A 146 18.57 2.28 -3.07
C CYS A 146 19.47 2.28 -1.82
N ALA A 147 19.02 1.59 -0.78
CA ALA A 147 19.65 1.45 0.52
C ALA A 147 20.04 2.80 1.19
N GLY A 148 19.43 3.91 0.76
CA GLY A 148 19.79 5.27 1.19
C GLY A 148 21.10 5.82 0.58
N HIS A 149 21.72 5.10 -0.36
CA HIS A 149 23.00 5.47 -0.99
C HIS A 149 22.91 5.77 -2.49
N GLY A 150 21.70 6.01 -2.96
CA GLY A 150 21.43 6.41 -4.32
C GLY A 150 20.12 7.15 -4.42
N LYS A 151 19.78 7.54 -5.64
CA LYS A 151 18.49 8.10 -5.99
C LYS A 151 17.80 7.15 -6.96
N CYS A 152 16.58 6.75 -6.62
CA CYS A 152 15.71 6.02 -7.54
C CYS A 152 15.34 6.95 -8.71
N ASP A 153 15.63 6.54 -9.94
CA ASP A 153 15.34 7.30 -11.15
C ASP A 153 14.02 6.87 -11.79
N PHE A 154 12.95 7.54 -11.39
CA PHE A 154 11.59 7.32 -11.92
C PHE A 154 11.38 7.88 -13.34
N SER A 155 12.40 8.45 -14.00
CA SER A 155 12.27 8.89 -15.40
C SER A 155 12.36 7.75 -16.42
N LEU A 156 12.85 6.58 -15.98
CA LEU A 156 12.89 5.35 -16.77
C LEU A 156 11.55 4.61 -16.69
N ARG A 157 11.23 3.83 -17.74
CA ARG A 157 10.03 2.96 -17.73
C ARG A 157 10.05 2.00 -16.54
N ASN A 158 11.21 1.39 -16.30
CA ASN A 158 11.48 0.62 -15.09
C ASN A 158 12.46 1.47 -14.27
N PRO A 159 12.03 2.06 -13.15
CA PRO A 159 12.93 2.87 -12.34
C PRO A 159 14.09 2.03 -11.84
N GLU A 160 15.25 2.67 -11.68
CA GLU A 160 16.48 2.01 -11.23
C GLU A 160 17.23 2.93 -10.26
N CYS A 161 18.04 2.32 -9.40
CA CYS A 161 18.86 3.08 -8.47
C CYS A 161 20.11 3.67 -9.15
N ARG A 162 20.20 5.01 -9.16
CA ARG A 162 21.44 5.74 -9.47
C ARG A 162 22.25 5.93 -8.20
N CYS A 163 23.26 5.08 -8.00
CA CYS A 163 24.12 5.12 -6.83
C CYS A 163 25.00 6.38 -6.78
N PHE A 164 25.22 6.91 -5.57
CA PHE A 164 26.10 8.07 -5.37
C PHE A 164 27.57 7.72 -5.64
N LEU A 165 27.95 6.46 -5.38
CA LEU A 165 29.25 5.94 -5.78
C LEU A 165 29.16 5.35 -7.18
N GLU A 166 29.83 5.97 -8.16
CA GLU A 166 29.75 5.53 -9.55
C GLU A 166 30.23 4.09 -9.79
N SER A 167 31.14 3.58 -8.95
CA SER A 167 31.63 2.20 -9.04
C SER A 167 30.65 1.17 -8.49
N ASP A 168 29.65 1.59 -7.71
CA ASP A 168 28.60 0.69 -7.25
C ASP A 168 27.54 0.53 -8.34
N LYS A 169 27.51 -0.66 -8.95
CA LYS A 169 26.54 -1.05 -9.98
C LYS A 169 25.53 -2.08 -9.47
N THR A 170 25.42 -2.25 -8.15
CA THR A 170 24.42 -3.17 -7.58
C THR A 170 23.01 -2.57 -7.69
N PRO A 171 21.96 -3.39 -7.85
CA PRO A 171 20.59 -2.90 -8.06
C PRO A 171 20.06 -1.97 -6.96
N GLY A 172 20.54 -2.11 -5.72
CA GLY A 172 20.12 -1.29 -4.58
C GLY A 172 21.25 -0.45 -3.96
N CYS A 173 22.38 -0.26 -4.64
CA CYS A 173 23.53 0.50 -4.11
C CYS A 173 24.14 -0.06 -2.80
N TYR A 174 24.20 -1.39 -2.70
CA TYR A 174 24.63 -2.12 -1.51
C TYR A 174 26.12 -2.04 -1.19
N ASN A 175 26.97 -1.60 -2.12
CA ASN A 175 28.42 -1.47 -1.90
C ASN A 175 28.83 -0.04 -1.49
N SER A 176 27.94 0.93 -1.65
CA SER A 176 28.19 2.34 -1.35
C SER A 176 28.39 2.60 0.15
N PHE A 177 27.86 1.74 1.02
CA PHE A 177 28.04 1.76 2.48
C PHE A 177 29.51 1.79 2.93
N LYS A 178 30.43 1.23 2.14
CA LYS A 178 31.84 1.10 2.53
C LYS A 178 32.64 2.40 2.40
N THR A 179 32.09 3.43 1.77
CA THR A 179 32.87 4.61 1.35
C THR A 179 32.22 5.96 1.65
N VAL A 180 30.89 6.01 1.79
CA VAL A 180 30.17 7.25 2.09
C VAL A 180 29.54 7.16 3.48
N ALA A 181 30.17 7.78 4.48
CA ALA A 181 29.56 7.93 5.80
C ALA A 181 28.27 8.76 5.67
N PRO A 182 27.19 8.42 6.40
CA PRO A 182 25.96 9.19 6.35
C PRO A 182 26.25 10.62 6.82
N LYS A 183 25.79 11.61 6.04
CA LYS A 183 25.99 13.03 6.31
C LYS A 183 25.00 13.53 7.36
N VAL A 184 24.87 12.79 8.47
CA VAL A 184 24.14 13.25 9.65
C VAL A 184 25.18 13.92 10.54
N ALA A 185 25.17 15.25 10.54
CA ALA A 185 25.77 15.99 11.64
C ALA A 185 24.85 15.72 12.83
N TRP A 186 25.26 14.83 13.73
CA TRP A 186 24.69 14.83 15.07
C TRP A 186 25.13 16.15 15.69
N ASP A 187 24.24 17.14 15.75
CA ASP A 187 24.50 18.32 16.57
C ASP A 187 24.77 17.81 17.99
N GLU A 188 26.01 17.96 18.47
CA GLU A 188 26.48 17.56 19.81
C GLU A 188 25.81 18.37 20.95
N TYR A 189 24.62 18.93 20.74
CA TYR A 189 23.96 19.87 21.64
C TYR A 189 23.02 19.24 22.67
N VAL A 190 23.16 17.95 22.98
CA VAL A 190 22.41 17.32 24.09
C VAL A 190 23.29 16.42 24.97
N VAL A 191 24.50 16.87 25.33
CA VAL A 191 25.19 16.34 26.52
C VAL A 191 25.91 17.47 27.25
N ARG A 192 25.18 18.38 27.91
CA ARG A 192 25.71 19.23 29.01
C ARG A 192 24.59 20.04 29.69
N SER A 193 23.85 19.41 30.61
CA SER A 193 23.41 20.06 31.86
C SER A 193 22.58 19.11 32.74
N SER A 194 23.25 18.26 33.51
CA SER A 194 22.77 17.85 34.84
C SER A 194 23.93 17.32 35.68
N GLY A 195 24.95 18.16 35.86
CA GLY A 195 25.89 18.03 36.98
C GLY A 195 25.16 18.33 38.29
N GLY A 196 24.45 17.33 38.83
CA GLY A 196 23.93 17.35 40.20
C GLY A 196 24.94 16.71 41.13
N SER A 197 25.87 17.50 41.68
CA SER A 197 26.77 17.07 42.75
C SER A 197 25.97 16.70 44.00
N ARG A 198 26.04 15.43 44.40
CA ARG A 198 25.73 14.98 45.76
C ARG A 198 26.86 15.46 46.68
N MET A 199 26.57 16.34 47.63
CA MET A 199 27.39 16.52 48.83
C MET A 199 26.82 15.66 49.95
N PHE A 200 27.66 14.76 50.47
CA PHE A 200 27.52 14.16 51.78
C PHE A 200 27.83 15.23 52.85
N GLY A 201 26.98 15.26 53.88
CA GLY A 201 27.14 16.00 55.13
C GLY A 201 26.12 15.47 56.12
#